data_AF-A0A9J7N4B6-F1
#
_entry.id   AF-A0A9J7N4B6-F1
#
_cell.length_a   1.000
_cell.length_b   1.000
_cell.length_c   1.000
_cell.angle_alpha   90.00
_cell.angle_beta   90.00
_cell.angle_gamma   90.00
#
_symmetry.space_group_name_H-M   'P 1'
#
loop_
_entity.id
_entity.type
_entity.pdbx_description
1 polymer ?
#
loop_
_entity_poly.entity_id
_entity_poly.type
_entity_poly.pdbx_seq_one_letter_code
_entity_poly.pdbx_strand_id
1 'polypeptide(L)'
;MAAATEREKAEKKRLQAFLGEILRVGAIKGFQYFTLYLRGREELLCSIINELKPEAGVPLSTHICTEKSSDLPLNKSSLMLSIGTQQRLSGLAHMNIGLPPASPSDKEITPVAPDQTLFLIAGYARYNCPYVWIRSHHHRLVNLTHASSADKDNPLKLNATNNWGREEVHLWDILAELVHLCTVPAPRNPFAVDLVYFQQLPLADQVTSTGAMVWLLQQILKHSGNKEYTGKVFEDLHDVTKLHFQSLQQWAREKMPQQQQQQQQQRAPGAGYRPGVQRGPTAVYGY
;
A
#
# COMPACT_ATOMS: atom_id res chain seq x y z
N MET A 1 -22.51 12.37 -27.45
CA MET A 1 -21.34 11.57 -27.89
C MET A 1 -20.04 12.17 -27.34
N ALA A 2 -19.60 13.36 -27.76
CA ALA A 2 -18.34 13.97 -27.31
C ALA A 2 -18.20 14.12 -25.78
N ALA A 3 -19.25 14.60 -25.08
CA ALA A 3 -19.21 14.77 -23.62
C ALA A 3 -19.08 13.46 -22.84
N ALA A 4 -19.60 12.34 -23.36
CA ALA A 4 -19.47 11.03 -22.74
C ALA A 4 -18.03 10.49 -22.89
N THR A 5 -17.41 10.74 -24.04
CA THR A 5 -16.01 10.38 -24.31
C THR A 5 -15.04 11.17 -23.44
N GLU A 6 -15.29 12.48 -23.25
CA GLU A 6 -14.46 13.31 -22.37
C GLU A 6 -14.58 12.90 -20.89
N ARG A 7 -15.78 12.53 -20.44
CA ARG A 7 -16.00 12.01 -19.08
C ARG A 7 -15.25 10.69 -18.87
N GLU A 8 -15.34 9.75 -19.82
CA GLU A 8 -14.62 8.47 -19.73
C GLU A 8 -13.09 8.69 -19.68
N LYS A 9 -12.58 9.64 -20.48
CA LYS A 9 -11.15 10.00 -20.48
C LYS A 9 -10.72 10.61 -19.15
N ALA A 10 -11.55 11.45 -18.54
CA ALA A 10 -11.30 12.02 -17.22
C ALA A 10 -11.26 10.94 -16.13
N GLU A 11 -12.23 10.01 -16.12
CA GLU A 11 -12.27 8.88 -15.18
C GLU A 11 -11.05 7.97 -15.31
N LYS A 12 -10.61 7.67 -16.55
CA LYS A 12 -9.35 6.93 -16.79
C LYS A 12 -8.14 7.67 -16.26
N LYS A 13 -8.02 8.97 -16.51
CA LYS A 13 -6.90 9.79 -16.00
C LYS A 13 -6.87 9.79 -14.47
N ARG A 14 -8.03 9.91 -13.83
CA ARG A 14 -8.16 9.83 -12.37
C ARG A 14 -7.77 8.47 -11.82
N LEU A 15 -8.21 7.39 -12.46
CA LEU A 15 -7.81 6.04 -12.06
C LEU A 15 -6.29 5.87 -12.14
N GLN A 16 -5.66 6.34 -13.21
CA GLN A 16 -4.19 6.29 -13.33
C GLN A 16 -3.48 7.06 -12.21
N ALA A 17 -4.01 8.22 -11.79
CA ALA A 17 -3.47 8.95 -10.65
C ALA A 17 -3.58 8.14 -9.35
N PHE A 18 -4.74 7.52 -9.10
CA PHE A 18 -4.99 6.65 -7.96
C PHE A 18 -4.09 5.40 -7.95
N LEU A 19 -3.87 4.76 -9.11
CA LEU A 19 -2.92 3.65 -9.23
C LEU A 19 -1.48 4.10 -8.90
N GLY A 20 -1.11 5.32 -9.31
CA GLY A 20 0.15 5.94 -8.91
C GLY A 20 0.24 6.21 -7.40
N GLU A 21 -0.87 6.46 -6.72
CA GLU A 21 -0.92 6.55 -5.26
C GLU A 21 -0.73 5.18 -4.60
N ILE A 22 -1.43 4.13 -5.08
CA ILE A 22 -1.23 2.74 -4.61
C ILE A 22 0.25 2.37 -4.62
N LEU A 23 0.95 2.61 -5.74
CA LEU A 23 2.36 2.27 -5.88
C LEU A 23 3.28 3.05 -4.93
N ARG A 24 2.99 4.33 -4.67
CA ARG A 24 3.83 5.19 -3.82
C ARG A 24 3.58 4.96 -2.34
N VAL A 25 2.33 4.69 -1.97
CA VAL A 25 1.89 4.57 -0.57
C VAL A 25 1.99 3.12 -0.07
N GLY A 26 1.76 2.14 -0.94
CA GLY A 26 1.61 0.73 -0.56
C GLY A 26 2.84 0.06 0.07
N ALA A 27 4.01 0.70 -0.01
CA ALA A 27 5.24 0.24 0.65
C ALA A 27 5.57 0.99 1.95
N ILE A 28 4.85 2.06 2.27
CA ILE A 28 5.07 2.85 3.48
C ILE A 28 4.56 2.07 4.69
N LYS A 29 5.37 2.04 5.75
CA LYS A 29 5.10 1.35 7.01
C LYS A 29 5.19 2.34 8.18
N GLY A 30 4.83 1.88 9.38
CA GLY A 30 4.92 2.68 10.61
C GLY A 30 3.66 3.45 10.96
N PHE A 31 2.48 2.94 10.59
CA PHE A 31 1.21 3.45 11.11
C PHE A 31 0.76 2.61 12.31
N GLN A 32 0.07 3.25 13.26
CA GLN A 32 -0.44 2.57 14.45
C GLN A 32 -1.65 1.68 14.15
N TYR A 33 -2.55 2.14 13.27
CA TYR A 33 -3.86 1.50 13.07
C TYR A 33 -3.91 0.51 11.92
N PHE A 34 -2.97 0.58 10.96
CA PHE A 34 -3.03 -0.27 9.80
C PHE A 34 -1.66 -0.57 9.23
N THR A 35 -1.59 -1.63 8.43
CA THR A 35 -0.42 -1.98 7.64
C THR A 35 -0.81 -2.18 6.19
N LEU A 36 0.12 -1.86 5.30
CA LEU A 36 -0.06 -1.94 3.86
C LEU A 36 0.86 -2.99 3.27
N TYR A 37 0.35 -3.71 2.27
CA TYR A 37 1.12 -4.63 1.47
C TYR A 37 0.75 -4.43 -0.01
N LEU A 38 1.69 -3.88 -0.77
CA LEU A 38 1.55 -3.71 -2.21
C LEU A 38 1.56 -5.07 -2.90
N ARG A 39 0.39 -5.53 -3.34
CA ARG A 39 0.22 -6.83 -3.99
C ARG A 39 0.51 -6.76 -5.49
N GLY A 40 0.15 -5.65 -6.13
CA GLY A 40 0.39 -5.43 -7.55
C GLY A 40 0.21 -3.97 -7.94
N ARG A 41 0.23 -3.69 -9.25
CA ARG A 41 0.05 -2.32 -9.76
C ARG A 41 -1.34 -1.77 -9.52
N GLU A 42 -2.34 -2.64 -9.42
CA GLU A 42 -3.75 -2.29 -9.26
C GLU A 42 -4.33 -2.73 -7.92
N GLU A 43 -3.55 -3.40 -7.08
CA GLU A 43 -4.02 -4.09 -5.87
C GLU A 43 -3.16 -3.75 -4.67
N LEU A 44 -3.81 -3.34 -3.59
CA LEU A 44 -3.24 -3.04 -2.29
C LEU A 44 -3.98 -3.82 -1.21
N LEU A 45 -3.25 -4.58 -0.40
CA LEU A 45 -3.78 -5.16 0.82
C LEU A 45 -3.62 -4.17 1.98
N CYS A 46 -4.67 -4.00 2.77
CA CYS A 46 -4.69 -3.15 3.95
C CYS A 46 -5.23 -3.94 5.14
N SER A 47 -4.37 -4.19 6.14
CA SER A 47 -4.78 -4.82 7.39
C SER A 47 -4.97 -3.73 8.44
N ILE A 48 -6.14 -3.68 9.08
CA ILE A 48 -6.50 -2.65 10.05
C ILE A 48 -6.76 -3.31 11.40
N ILE A 49 -6.20 -2.72 12.47
CA ILE A 49 -6.44 -3.20 13.82
C ILE A 49 -7.89 -2.98 14.21
N ASN A 50 -8.39 -3.92 15.00
CA ASN A 50 -9.74 -3.92 15.49
C ASN A 50 -9.77 -3.53 16.97
N GLU A 51 -9.79 -2.24 17.25
CA GLU A 51 -9.93 -1.75 18.62
C GLU A 51 -11.40 -1.48 18.93
N LEU A 52 -12.02 -2.31 19.77
CA LEU A 52 -13.35 -2.06 20.33
C LEU A 52 -13.20 -1.79 21.82
N LYS A 53 -13.44 -0.55 22.25
CA LYS A 53 -13.56 -0.20 23.67
C LYS A 53 -15.05 -0.26 24.06
N PRO A 54 -15.51 -1.26 24.84
CA PRO A 54 -16.93 -1.49 25.12
C PRO A 54 -17.60 -0.39 25.98
N GLU A 55 -16.84 0.54 26.54
CA GLU A 55 -17.34 1.61 27.42
C GLU A 55 -18.24 2.64 26.69
N ALA A 56 -18.15 2.71 25.36
CA ALA A 56 -19.10 3.47 24.56
C ALA A 56 -20.25 2.54 24.17
N GLY A 57 -21.38 2.58 24.89
CA GLY A 57 -22.60 1.78 24.65
C GLY A 57 -23.28 2.01 23.29
N VAL A 58 -22.52 2.21 22.23
CA VAL A 58 -22.95 2.36 20.85
C VAL A 58 -22.92 0.96 20.23
N PRO A 59 -24.08 0.36 19.90
CA PRO A 59 -24.06 -0.88 19.14
C PRO A 59 -23.37 -0.61 17.79
N LEU A 60 -22.35 -1.43 17.46
CA LEU A 60 -21.68 -1.46 16.16
C LEU A 60 -22.62 -2.05 15.10
N SER A 61 -23.81 -1.47 14.94
CA SER A 61 -24.71 -1.77 13.84
C SER A 61 -24.55 -0.67 12.79
N THR A 62 -23.32 -0.48 12.31
CA THR A 62 -23.11 0.26 11.07
C THR A 62 -23.74 -0.60 9.98
N HIS A 63 -24.81 -0.11 9.36
CA HIS A 63 -25.41 -0.76 8.20
C HIS A 63 -24.42 -0.67 7.02
N ILE A 64 -23.39 -1.52 7.02
CA ILE A 64 -22.45 -1.62 5.91
C ILE A 64 -23.16 -2.39 4.80
N CYS A 65 -23.42 -1.68 3.70
CA CYS A 65 -24.02 -2.27 2.52
C CYS A 65 -22.92 -2.72 1.55
N THR A 66 -23.15 -3.84 0.87
CA THR A 66 -22.29 -4.34 -0.20
C THR A 66 -22.97 -4.12 -1.56
N GLU A 67 -22.18 -3.98 -2.64
CA GLU A 67 -22.70 -3.99 -4.01
C GLU A 67 -22.67 -5.41 -4.56
N LYS A 68 -23.76 -5.87 -5.17
CA LYS A 68 -23.71 -7.15 -5.88
C LYS A 68 -22.69 -7.04 -6.99
N SER A 69 -21.79 -8.01 -7.08
CA SER A 69 -20.75 -8.05 -8.11
C SER A 69 -21.30 -7.98 -9.55
N SER A 70 -22.57 -8.37 -9.77
CA SER A 70 -23.29 -8.24 -11.04
C SER A 70 -23.59 -6.81 -11.46
N ASP A 71 -23.64 -5.88 -10.51
CA ASP A 71 -24.12 -4.51 -10.69
C ASP A 71 -22.97 -3.52 -10.90
N LEU A 72 -21.72 -4.00 -10.85
CA LEU A 72 -20.53 -3.17 -11.01
C LEU A 72 -20.41 -2.66 -12.47
N PRO A 73 -20.05 -1.37 -12.66
CA PRO A 73 -19.91 -0.79 -13.99
C PRO A 73 -18.76 -1.45 -14.75
N LEU A 74 -19.08 -2.19 -15.82
CA LEU A 74 -18.11 -2.97 -16.58
C LEU A 74 -17.68 -2.25 -17.88
N ASN A 75 -16.43 -1.81 -17.95
CA ASN A 75 -15.81 -1.38 -19.20
C ASN A 75 -15.42 -2.61 -20.05
N LYS A 76 -16.25 -2.91 -21.04
CA LYS A 76 -16.05 -4.06 -21.95
C LYS A 76 -14.82 -3.93 -22.84
N SER A 77 -14.28 -2.72 -23.04
CA SER A 77 -13.10 -2.48 -23.88
C SER A 77 -11.78 -2.80 -23.16
N SER A 78 -11.78 -2.85 -21.83
CA SER A 78 -10.60 -3.12 -21.00
C SER A 78 -10.31 -4.61 -20.79
N LEU A 79 -11.05 -5.51 -21.43
CA LEU A 79 -10.92 -6.95 -21.26
C LEU A 79 -9.82 -7.52 -22.16
N MET A 80 -8.82 -8.20 -21.57
CA MET A 80 -7.81 -8.94 -22.34
C MET A 80 -8.40 -10.06 -23.21
N LEU A 81 -9.54 -10.63 -22.79
CA LEU A 81 -10.27 -11.65 -23.52
C LEU A 81 -11.68 -11.15 -23.84
N SER A 82 -12.15 -11.41 -25.06
CA SER A 82 -13.53 -11.10 -25.43
C SER A 82 -14.53 -11.79 -24.50
N ILE A 83 -15.71 -11.20 -24.31
CA ILE A 83 -16.76 -11.79 -23.46
C ILE A 83 -17.11 -13.22 -23.91
N GLY A 84 -17.15 -13.46 -25.22
CA GLY A 84 -17.43 -14.79 -25.79
C GLY A 84 -16.32 -15.79 -25.52
N THR A 85 -15.06 -15.34 -25.51
CA THR A 85 -13.92 -16.17 -25.10
C THR A 85 -13.99 -16.50 -23.62
N GLN A 86 -14.29 -15.52 -22.76
CA GLN A 86 -14.43 -15.72 -21.31
C GLN A 86 -15.57 -16.69 -20.97
N GLN A 87 -16.72 -16.59 -21.65
CA GLN A 87 -17.86 -17.49 -21.45
C GLN A 87 -17.56 -18.92 -21.89
N ARG A 88 -16.80 -19.11 -22.98
CA ARG A 88 -16.36 -20.44 -23.41
C ARG A 88 -15.37 -21.06 -22.42
N LEU A 89 -14.47 -20.24 -21.87
CA LEU A 89 -13.46 -20.69 -20.90
C LEU A 89 -14.03 -20.92 -19.49
N SER A 90 -15.13 -20.25 -19.12
CA SER A 90 -15.75 -20.43 -17.80
C SER A 90 -16.46 -21.76 -17.62
N GLY A 91 -16.74 -22.50 -18.71
CA GLY A 91 -17.59 -23.69 -18.69
C GLY A 91 -19.07 -23.41 -18.39
N LEU A 92 -19.42 -22.14 -18.12
CA LEU A 92 -20.76 -21.64 -17.78
C LEU A 92 -21.37 -20.79 -18.90
N ALA A 93 -20.93 -21.02 -20.15
CA ALA A 93 -21.39 -20.28 -21.33
C ALA A 93 -22.93 -20.22 -21.44
N HIS A 94 -23.61 -21.29 -21.05
CA HIS A 94 -25.07 -21.41 -21.06
C HIS A 94 -25.79 -20.45 -20.10
N MET A 95 -25.08 -19.88 -19.11
CA MET A 95 -25.60 -18.88 -18.17
C MET A 95 -25.14 -17.45 -18.48
N ASN A 96 -24.45 -17.24 -19.61
CA ASN A 96 -23.79 -15.97 -19.96
C ASN A 96 -22.74 -15.48 -18.93
N ILE A 97 -22.27 -16.35 -18.05
CA ILE A 97 -21.29 -16.02 -17.01
C ILE A 97 -19.88 -16.16 -17.60
N GLY A 98 -19.14 -15.05 -17.70
CA GLY A 98 -17.73 -15.05 -18.10
C GLY A 98 -16.82 -15.64 -17.02
N LEU A 99 -15.51 -15.74 -17.29
CA LEU A 99 -14.54 -16.07 -16.26
C LEU A 99 -14.73 -15.11 -15.06
N PRO A 100 -14.83 -15.62 -13.83
CA PRO A 100 -14.83 -14.74 -12.67
C PRO A 100 -13.57 -13.87 -12.72
N PRO A 101 -13.60 -12.61 -12.25
CA PRO A 101 -12.36 -11.90 -11.99
C PRO A 101 -11.47 -12.82 -11.16
N ALA A 102 -10.18 -12.88 -11.46
CA ALA A 102 -9.23 -13.68 -10.70
C ALA A 102 -9.04 -13.03 -9.32
N SER A 103 -10.09 -13.07 -8.50
CA SER A 103 -10.05 -12.68 -7.10
C SER A 103 -8.98 -13.54 -6.45
N PRO A 104 -8.05 -12.95 -5.71
CA PRO A 104 -6.99 -13.67 -5.02
C PRO A 104 -7.54 -14.85 -4.24
N SER A 105 -6.85 -15.99 -4.29
CA SER A 105 -7.17 -17.08 -3.38
C SER A 105 -6.76 -16.71 -1.95
N ASP A 106 -7.60 -17.02 -0.98
CA ASP A 106 -7.33 -16.80 0.46
C ASP A 106 -5.99 -17.43 0.92
N LYS A 107 -5.43 -18.35 0.13
CA LYS A 107 -4.17 -19.05 0.38
C LYS A 107 -2.92 -18.19 0.18
N GLU A 108 -3.02 -17.07 -0.54
CA GLU A 108 -1.90 -16.12 -0.74
C GLU A 108 -1.85 -15.03 0.34
N ILE A 109 -2.78 -15.07 1.30
CA ILE A 109 -2.93 -14.08 2.34
C ILE A 109 -2.21 -14.60 3.58
N THR A 110 -1.15 -13.91 4.02
CA THR A 110 -0.51 -14.15 5.33
C THR A 110 -1.59 -14.20 6.42
N PRO A 111 -1.56 -15.15 7.37
CA PRO A 111 -2.57 -15.23 8.42
C PRO A 111 -2.70 -13.89 9.14
N VAL A 112 -3.87 -13.27 8.99
CA VAL A 112 -4.22 -12.01 9.62
C VAL A 112 -4.39 -12.28 11.10
N ALA A 113 -3.80 -11.42 11.94
CA ALA A 113 -3.94 -11.53 13.38
C ALA A 113 -5.44 -11.48 13.77
N PRO A 114 -5.88 -12.18 14.83
CA PRO A 114 -7.29 -12.28 15.19
C PRO A 114 -7.93 -10.93 15.54
N ASP A 115 -7.10 -9.94 15.87
CA ASP A 115 -7.43 -8.57 16.17
C ASP A 115 -7.32 -7.64 14.95
N GLN A 116 -7.23 -8.17 13.72
CA GLN A 116 -7.10 -7.35 12.51
C GLN A 116 -8.09 -7.73 11.43
N THR A 117 -8.60 -6.74 10.70
CA THR A 117 -9.44 -6.93 9.51
C THR A 117 -8.63 -6.58 8.28
N LEU A 118 -8.49 -7.55 7.37
CA LEU A 118 -7.87 -7.38 6.07
C LEU A 118 -8.88 -6.97 5.00
N PHE A 119 -8.47 -5.97 4.23
CA PHE A 119 -9.16 -5.46 3.05
C PHE A 119 -8.27 -5.58 1.81
N LEU A 120 -8.90 -5.81 0.66
CA LEU A 120 -8.30 -5.63 -0.66
C LEU A 120 -8.84 -4.35 -1.26
N ILE A 121 -7.98 -3.37 -1.49
CA ILE A 121 -8.27 -2.16 -2.24
C ILE A 121 -7.77 -2.38 -3.66
N ALA A 122 -8.63 -2.26 -4.67
CA ALA A 122 -8.22 -2.43 -6.05
C ALA A 122 -8.84 -1.40 -7.01
N GLY A 123 -8.06 -1.00 -8.00
CA GLY A 123 -8.44 -0.02 -9.03
C GLY A 123 -8.37 -0.60 -10.43
N TYR A 124 -9.11 -1.68 -10.71
CA TYR A 124 -9.03 -2.37 -12.00
C TYR A 124 -9.54 -1.49 -13.15
N ALA A 125 -8.81 -1.48 -14.27
CA ALA A 125 -9.20 -0.80 -15.50
C ALA A 125 -10.57 -1.24 -16.07
N ARG A 126 -11.05 -2.43 -15.69
CA ARG A 126 -12.40 -2.91 -16.03
C ARG A 126 -13.48 -2.04 -15.39
N TYR A 127 -13.25 -1.49 -14.20
CA TYR A 127 -14.27 -0.74 -13.47
C TYR A 127 -14.10 0.77 -13.60
N ASN A 128 -12.91 1.26 -13.96
CA ASN A 128 -12.56 2.68 -14.01
C ASN A 128 -12.74 3.45 -12.67
N CYS A 129 -12.88 2.73 -11.56
CA CYS A 129 -13.00 3.26 -10.22
C CYS A 129 -12.41 2.29 -9.18
N PRO A 130 -12.03 2.78 -7.99
CA PRO A 130 -11.56 1.94 -6.91
C PRO A 130 -12.72 1.23 -6.21
N TYR A 131 -12.46 0.00 -5.78
CA TYR A 131 -13.34 -0.82 -4.97
C TYR A 131 -12.57 -1.46 -3.82
N VAL A 132 -13.28 -1.79 -2.74
CA VAL A 132 -12.70 -2.41 -1.55
C VAL A 132 -13.48 -3.66 -1.19
N TRP A 133 -12.77 -4.76 -0.96
CA TRP A 133 -13.35 -6.02 -0.51
C TRP A 133 -12.84 -6.37 0.89
N ILE A 134 -13.71 -6.96 1.70
CA ILE A 134 -13.29 -7.60 2.95
C ILE A 134 -12.66 -8.95 2.59
N ARG A 135 -11.53 -9.29 3.21
CA ARG A 135 -10.86 -10.59 3.02
C ARG A 135 -10.77 -11.40 4.30
N SER A 136 -11.03 -10.79 5.46
CA SER A 136 -11.11 -11.50 6.75
C SER A 136 -12.18 -10.89 7.64
N HIS A 137 -12.64 -11.61 8.67
CA HIS A 137 -13.52 -11.05 9.71
C HIS A 137 -14.83 -10.39 9.22
N HIS A 138 -15.37 -10.85 8.09
CA HIS A 138 -16.62 -10.38 7.47
C HIS A 138 -17.80 -10.22 8.46
N HIS A 139 -17.94 -11.16 9.39
CA HIS A 139 -19.02 -11.18 10.38
C HIS A 139 -19.01 -9.98 11.34
N ARG A 140 -17.89 -9.26 11.44
CA ARG A 140 -17.76 -8.09 12.34
C ARG A 140 -18.32 -6.81 11.73
N LEU A 141 -18.18 -6.69 10.42
CA LEU A 141 -18.49 -5.47 9.68
C LEU A 141 -19.82 -5.58 8.94
N VAL A 142 -20.23 -6.79 8.60
CA VAL A 142 -21.49 -7.06 7.93
C VAL A 142 -22.33 -7.94 8.84
N ASN A 143 -23.56 -7.49 9.15
CA ASN A 143 -24.57 -8.35 9.75
C ASN A 143 -24.94 -9.44 8.73
N LEU A 144 -24.23 -10.57 8.76
CA LEU A 144 -24.48 -11.74 7.91
C LEU A 144 -25.74 -12.50 8.36
N THR A 145 -26.76 -11.83 8.90
CA THR A 145 -27.96 -12.50 9.41
C THR A 145 -28.74 -13.24 8.33
N HIS A 146 -28.50 -12.97 7.03
CA HIS A 146 -29.09 -13.71 5.90
C HIS A 146 -28.17 -13.85 4.66
N ALA A 147 -26.86 -13.71 4.81
CA ALA A 147 -25.95 -13.62 3.67
C ALA A 147 -25.44 -15.00 3.21
N SER A 148 -25.63 -15.28 1.92
CA SER A 148 -25.06 -16.46 1.27
C SER A 148 -23.53 -16.35 1.19
N SER A 149 -22.79 -17.45 1.01
CA SER A 149 -21.34 -17.39 0.80
C SER A 149 -20.91 -16.47 -0.35
N ALA A 150 -21.83 -16.17 -1.29
CA ALA A 150 -21.62 -15.26 -2.40
C ALA A 150 -21.48 -13.78 -2.00
N ASP A 151 -21.96 -13.37 -0.81
CA ASP A 151 -21.87 -11.98 -0.36
C ASP A 151 -20.46 -11.58 0.11
N LYS A 152 -19.56 -12.57 0.30
CA LYS A 152 -18.14 -12.34 0.64
C LYS A 152 -17.34 -11.70 -0.49
N ASP A 153 -17.77 -11.87 -1.73
CA ASP A 153 -17.09 -11.33 -2.91
C ASP A 153 -17.63 -9.96 -3.35
N ASN A 154 -18.62 -9.43 -2.65
CA ASN A 154 -19.19 -8.13 -2.94
C ASN A 154 -18.32 -7.01 -2.34
N PRO A 155 -17.98 -5.96 -3.11
CA PRO A 155 -17.23 -4.84 -2.56
C PRO A 155 -18.07 -4.03 -1.56
N LEU A 156 -17.39 -3.38 -0.63
CA LEU A 156 -17.94 -2.46 0.34
C LEU A 156 -18.39 -1.16 -0.33
N LYS A 157 -19.54 -0.65 0.12
CA LYS A 157 -19.97 0.70 -0.19
C LYS A 157 -19.36 1.68 0.80
N LEU A 158 -18.22 2.24 0.41
CA LEU A 158 -17.57 3.34 1.12
C LEU A 158 -18.06 4.67 0.55
N ASN A 159 -18.14 5.70 1.39
CA ASN A 159 -18.42 7.07 0.94
C ASN A 159 -17.37 7.53 -0.07
N ALA A 160 -16.10 7.25 0.18
CA ALA A 160 -15.01 7.58 -0.73
C ALA A 160 -15.19 6.93 -2.13
N THR A 161 -15.51 5.63 -2.19
CA THR A 161 -15.67 4.93 -3.48
C THR A 161 -16.96 5.37 -4.20
N ASN A 162 -18.05 5.61 -3.46
CA ASN A 162 -19.31 6.10 -4.01
C ASN A 162 -19.20 7.52 -4.61
N ASN A 163 -18.37 8.38 -4.02
CA ASN A 163 -18.15 9.74 -4.48
C ASN A 163 -17.07 9.85 -5.57
N TRP A 164 -16.48 8.73 -6.03
CA TRP A 164 -15.47 8.72 -7.09
C TRP A 164 -15.92 9.48 -8.35
N GLY A 165 -17.18 9.38 -8.77
CA GLY A 165 -17.67 10.10 -9.95
C GLY A 165 -17.84 11.62 -9.76
N ARG A 166 -17.76 12.13 -8.53
CA ARG A 166 -18.21 13.49 -8.15
C ARG A 166 -17.13 14.34 -7.50
N GLU A 167 -16.28 13.72 -6.68
CA GLU A 167 -15.26 14.39 -5.87
C GLU A 167 -13.87 13.93 -6.29
N GLU A 168 -12.82 14.66 -5.88
CA GLU A 168 -11.44 14.17 -5.98
C GLU A 168 -11.20 13.21 -4.80
N VAL A 169 -11.08 11.93 -5.11
CA VAL A 169 -10.93 10.86 -4.12
C VAL A 169 -9.54 10.27 -4.25
N HIS A 170 -8.83 10.23 -3.14
CA HIS A 170 -7.48 9.69 -3.02
C HIS A 170 -7.47 8.40 -2.22
N LEU A 171 -6.37 7.66 -2.30
CA LEU A 171 -6.18 6.43 -1.52
C LEU A 171 -6.31 6.66 -0.01
N TRP A 172 -5.76 7.76 0.51
CA TRP A 172 -5.85 8.06 1.94
C TRP A 172 -7.29 8.33 2.40
N ASP A 173 -8.20 8.77 1.53
CA ASP A 173 -9.61 8.93 1.90
C ASP A 173 -10.26 7.57 2.19
N ILE A 174 -9.95 6.57 1.37
CA ILE A 174 -10.38 5.18 1.58
C ILE A 174 -9.76 4.63 2.86
N LEU A 175 -8.46 4.84 3.09
CA LEU A 175 -7.77 4.33 4.29
C LEU A 175 -8.35 4.92 5.58
N ALA A 176 -8.59 6.24 5.62
CA ALA A 176 -9.19 6.88 6.79
C ALA A 176 -10.59 6.34 7.09
N GLU A 177 -11.42 6.16 6.06
CA GLU A 177 -12.76 5.59 6.21
C GLU A 177 -12.69 4.16 6.75
N LEU A 178 -11.79 3.32 6.22
CA LEU A 178 -11.62 1.95 6.71
C LEU A 178 -11.12 1.90 8.16
N VAL A 179 -10.22 2.80 8.57
CA VAL A 179 -9.77 2.89 9.97
C VAL A 179 -10.96 3.23 10.88
N HIS A 180 -11.75 4.24 10.55
CA HIS A 180 -12.94 4.61 11.33
C HIS A 180 -13.99 3.50 11.39
N LEU A 181 -14.08 2.64 10.36
CA LEU A 181 -14.98 1.49 10.36
C LEU A 181 -14.53 0.38 11.32
N CYS A 182 -13.22 0.20 11.53
CA CYS A 182 -12.67 -0.89 12.34
C CYS A 182 -12.39 -0.53 13.80
N THR A 183 -12.46 0.76 14.15
CA THR A 183 -12.02 1.27 15.46
C THR A 183 -13.13 2.03 16.17
N VAL A 184 -13.39 1.68 17.44
CA VAL A 184 -14.39 2.32 18.30
C VAL A 184 -13.80 2.62 19.68
N PRO A 185 -13.74 3.89 20.10
CA PRO A 185 -14.08 5.07 19.32
C PRO A 185 -13.12 5.27 18.13
N ALA A 186 -13.61 5.89 17.06
CA ALA A 186 -12.79 6.26 15.92
C ALA A 186 -11.60 7.15 16.38
N PRO A 187 -10.37 6.87 15.93
CA PRO A 187 -9.20 7.62 16.35
C PRO A 187 -9.25 9.04 15.79
N ARG A 188 -8.73 10.00 16.57
CA ARG A 188 -8.60 11.39 16.14
C ARG A 188 -7.68 11.57 14.94
N ASN A 189 -6.73 10.66 14.76
CA ASN A 189 -5.82 10.61 13.62
C ASN A 189 -5.79 9.20 13.05
N PRO A 190 -6.50 8.91 11.94
CA PRO A 190 -6.45 7.57 11.34
C PRO A 190 -5.07 7.22 10.77
N PHE A 191 -4.19 8.22 10.57
CA PHE A 191 -2.83 8.07 10.08
C PHE A 191 -1.78 8.20 11.18
N ALA A 192 -2.16 8.00 12.44
CA ALA A 192 -1.24 8.12 13.57
C ALA A 192 0.05 7.32 13.32
N VAL A 193 1.18 8.01 13.44
CA VAL A 193 2.49 7.45 13.13
C VAL A 193 3.07 6.76 14.36
N ASP A 194 3.63 5.57 14.17
CA ASP A 194 4.42 4.88 15.18
C ASP A 194 5.89 5.38 15.09
N LEU A 195 6.23 6.39 15.88
CA LEU A 195 7.60 6.91 15.94
C LEU A 195 8.59 5.89 16.48
N VAL A 196 8.14 4.99 17.36
CA VAL A 196 8.99 3.96 17.98
C VAL A 196 9.42 2.96 16.91
N TYR A 197 8.52 2.59 16.00
CA TYR A 197 8.86 1.77 14.82
C TYR A 197 10.04 2.35 14.05
N PHE A 198 10.00 3.65 13.71
CA PHE A 198 11.09 4.28 12.95
C PHE A 198 12.39 4.36 13.75
N GLN A 199 12.32 4.59 15.06
CA GLN A 199 13.49 4.65 15.94
C GLN A 199 14.24 3.31 16.02
N GLN A 200 13.55 2.19 15.81
CA GLN A 200 14.13 0.85 15.85
C GLN A 200 14.71 0.37 14.52
N LEU A 201 14.46 1.09 13.41
CA LEU A 201 15.00 0.73 12.11
C LEU A 201 16.52 0.96 12.03
N PRO A 202 17.25 0.16 11.23
CA PRO A 202 18.62 0.50 10.84
C PRO A 202 18.68 1.91 10.23
N LEU A 203 19.76 2.64 10.49
CA LEU A 203 19.84 4.07 10.17
C LEU A 203 19.54 4.41 8.69
N ALA A 204 20.01 3.59 7.75
CA ALA A 204 19.73 3.80 6.33
C ALA A 204 18.23 3.64 5.98
N ASP A 205 17.57 2.65 6.60
CA ASP A 205 16.14 2.39 6.43
C ASP A 205 15.32 3.46 7.15
N GLN A 206 15.79 3.95 8.30
CA GLN A 206 15.17 5.06 9.01
C GLN A 206 15.13 6.32 8.15
N VAL A 207 16.26 6.72 7.52
CA VAL A 207 16.30 7.90 6.62
C VAL A 207 15.31 7.75 5.47
N THR A 208 15.30 6.59 4.82
CA THR A 208 14.44 6.33 3.66
C THR A 208 12.96 6.30 4.06
N SER A 209 12.63 5.56 5.12
CA SER A 209 11.25 5.32 5.54
C SER A 209 10.62 6.58 6.15
N THR A 210 11.37 7.34 6.94
CA THR A 210 10.89 8.64 7.46
C THR A 210 10.70 9.66 6.34
N GLY A 211 11.58 9.71 5.33
CA GLY A 211 11.40 10.58 4.17
C GLY A 211 10.14 10.25 3.37
N ALA A 212 9.85 8.96 3.18
CA ALA A 212 8.61 8.51 2.54
C ALA A 212 7.36 8.85 3.36
N MET A 213 7.42 8.69 4.69
CA MET A 213 6.33 9.06 5.59
C MET A 213 6.07 10.58 5.58
N VAL A 214 7.12 11.41 5.65
CA VAL A 214 7.01 12.88 5.53
C VAL A 214 6.31 13.25 4.23
N TRP A 215 6.72 12.67 3.10
CA TRP A 215 6.08 12.92 1.81
C TRP A 215 4.59 12.56 1.82
N LEU A 216 4.23 11.41 2.39
CA LEU A 216 2.83 10.99 2.47
C LEU A 216 2.00 11.94 3.32
N LEU A 217 2.44 12.27 4.53
CA LEU A 217 1.70 13.17 5.41
C LEU A 217 1.52 14.56 4.77
N GLN A 218 2.51 15.04 4.01
CA GLN A 218 2.36 16.25 3.20
C GLN A 218 1.29 16.11 2.11
N GLN A 219 1.20 14.97 1.42
CA GLN A 219 0.14 14.73 0.44
C GLN A 219 -1.24 14.69 1.11
N ILE A 220 -1.35 14.00 2.25
CA ILE A 220 -2.58 13.94 3.04
C ILE A 220 -3.02 15.35 3.41
N LEU A 221 -2.15 16.17 4.00
CA LEU A 221 -2.48 17.55 4.40
C LEU A 221 -2.89 18.43 3.22
N LYS A 222 -2.21 18.27 2.08
CA LYS A 222 -2.51 19.04 0.85
C LYS A 222 -3.91 18.75 0.31
N HIS A 223 -4.37 17.50 0.43
CA HIS A 223 -5.59 17.02 -0.22
C HIS A 223 -6.75 16.77 0.77
N SER A 224 -6.51 16.80 2.08
CA SER A 224 -7.53 16.51 3.10
C SER A 224 -8.50 17.66 3.39
N GLY A 225 -8.26 18.87 2.87
CA GLY A 225 -9.10 20.03 3.14
C GLY A 225 -9.22 20.31 4.64
N ASN A 226 -10.45 20.52 5.13
CA ASN A 226 -10.74 20.79 6.54
C ASN A 226 -11.26 19.56 7.30
N LYS A 227 -10.65 18.38 7.06
CA LYS A 227 -10.99 17.16 7.82
C LYS A 227 -10.55 17.26 9.27
N GLU A 228 -11.29 16.65 10.17
CA GLU A 228 -11.08 16.74 11.63
C GLU A 228 -9.68 16.29 12.08
N TYR A 229 -9.08 15.32 11.38
CA TYR A 229 -7.76 14.79 11.68
C TYR A 229 -6.59 15.68 11.20
N THR A 230 -6.85 16.71 10.41
CA THR A 230 -5.80 17.52 9.74
C THR A 230 -4.80 18.10 10.74
N GLY A 231 -5.28 18.62 11.87
CA GLY A 231 -4.41 19.16 12.93
C GLY A 231 -3.49 18.09 13.53
N LYS A 232 -3.98 16.85 13.69
CA LYS A 232 -3.20 15.74 14.24
C LYS A 232 -2.20 15.16 13.24
N VAL A 233 -2.57 15.10 11.95
CA VAL A 233 -1.62 14.74 10.89
C VAL A 233 -0.48 15.76 10.80
N PHE A 234 -0.76 17.04 11.06
CA PHE A 234 0.28 18.08 11.11
C PHE A 234 1.24 17.91 12.29
N GLU A 235 0.73 17.55 13.48
CA GLU A 235 1.56 17.20 14.64
C GLU A 235 2.50 16.03 14.30
N ASP A 236 1.97 14.93 13.75
CA ASP A 236 2.79 13.78 13.34
C ASP A 236 3.81 14.14 12.25
N LEU A 237 3.43 14.97 11.28
CA LEU A 237 4.36 15.46 10.25
C LEU A 237 5.54 16.20 10.88
N HIS A 238 5.28 17.04 11.89
CA HIS A 238 6.35 17.74 12.61
C HIS A 238 7.33 16.76 13.26
N ASP A 239 6.81 15.78 13.99
CA ASP A 239 7.63 14.82 14.73
C ASP A 239 8.43 13.90 13.81
N VAL A 240 7.81 13.38 12.75
CA VAL A 240 8.51 12.54 11.75
C VAL A 240 9.55 13.36 10.98
N THR A 241 9.28 14.62 10.67
CA THR A 241 10.24 15.50 10.00
C THR A 241 11.46 15.75 10.87
N LYS A 242 11.25 16.00 12.16
CA LYS A 242 12.34 16.15 13.13
C LYS A 242 13.19 14.88 13.20
N LEU A 243 12.56 13.72 13.29
CA LEU A 243 13.25 12.43 13.28
C LEU A 243 14.04 12.24 11.98
N HIS A 244 13.43 12.49 10.82
CA HIS A 244 14.08 12.36 9.51
C HIS A 244 15.38 13.16 9.41
N PHE A 245 15.38 14.43 9.82
CA PHE A 245 16.59 15.26 9.76
C PHE A 245 17.65 14.83 10.78
N GLN A 246 17.26 14.35 11.96
CA GLN A 246 18.21 13.79 12.93
C GLN A 246 18.90 12.54 12.35
N SER A 247 18.12 11.62 11.80
CA SER A 247 18.61 10.40 11.15
C SER A 247 19.51 10.72 9.96
N LEU A 248 19.12 11.68 9.12
CA LEU A 248 19.89 12.09 7.94
C LEU A 248 21.24 12.70 8.34
N GLN A 249 21.27 13.54 9.37
CA GLN A 249 22.50 14.12 9.90
C GLN A 249 23.42 13.04 10.47
N GLN A 250 22.88 12.09 11.24
CA GLN A 250 23.66 10.98 11.77
C GLN A 250 24.23 10.11 10.64
N TRP A 251 23.41 9.77 9.65
CA TRP A 251 23.83 8.95 8.52
C TRP A 251 24.94 9.63 7.70
N ALA A 252 24.82 10.94 7.46
CA ALA A 252 25.84 11.72 6.77
C ALA A 252 27.17 11.72 7.52
N ARG A 253 27.14 11.81 8.86
CA ARG A 253 28.35 11.76 9.71
C ARG A 253 29.02 10.38 9.67
N GLU A 254 28.25 9.30 9.65
CA GLU A 254 28.81 7.93 9.58
C GLU A 254 29.39 7.59 8.21
N LYS A 255 28.82 8.15 7.12
CA LYS A 255 29.25 7.85 5.74
C LYS A 255 30.43 8.70 5.24
N MET A 256 30.60 9.93 5.73
CA MET A 256 31.71 10.80 5.31
C MET A 256 33.10 10.20 5.57
N PRO A 257 33.43 9.63 6.76
CA PRO A 257 34.73 9.01 7.01
C PRO A 257 34.97 7.74 6.17
N GLN A 258 33.93 6.94 5.94
CA GLN A 258 34.01 5.70 5.16
C GLN A 258 34.35 5.98 3.69
N GLN A 259 33.76 7.02 3.09
CA GLN A 259 34.07 7.41 1.71
C GLN A 259 35.49 7.98 1.57
N GLN A 260 35.97 8.75 2.55
CA GLN A 260 37.34 9.29 2.54
C GLN A 260 38.39 8.17 2.68
N GLN A 261 38.16 7.18 3.54
CA GLN A 261 39.05 6.02 3.68
C GLN A 261 39.05 5.13 2.42
N GLN A 262 37.90 4.89 1.81
CA GLN A 262 37.84 4.13 0.54
C GLN A 262 38.54 4.86 -0.60
N GLN A 263 38.41 6.20 -0.70
CA GLN A 263 39.15 6.98 -1.71
C GLN A 263 40.66 7.00 -1.45
N GLN A 264 41.12 7.01 -0.20
CA GLN A 264 42.55 6.92 0.12
C GLN A 264 43.13 5.53 -0.18
N GLN A 265 42.39 4.45 0.09
CA GLN A 265 42.83 3.09 -0.25
C GLN A 265 42.89 2.85 -1.77
N GLN A 266 41.98 3.44 -2.55
CA GLN A 266 42.03 3.37 -4.02
C GLN A 266 43.12 4.24 -4.65
N ARG A 267 43.62 5.26 -3.92
CA ARG A 267 44.74 6.11 -4.36
C ARG A 267 46.12 5.59 -3.96
N ALA A 268 46.22 4.52 -3.17
CA ALA A 268 47.52 3.93 -2.86
C ALA A 268 48.08 3.24 -4.12
N PRO A 269 49.20 3.72 -4.71
CA PRO A 269 49.80 3.03 -5.85
C PRO A 269 50.31 1.67 -5.38
N GLY A 270 49.93 0.61 -6.10
CA GLY A 270 50.34 -0.76 -5.81
C GLY A 270 51.86 -0.83 -5.63
N ALA A 271 52.28 -1.30 -4.46
CA ALA A 271 53.67 -1.61 -4.18
C ALA A 271 54.20 -2.55 -5.27
N GLY A 272 55.24 -2.09 -5.96
CA GLY A 272 55.78 -2.71 -7.16
C GLY A 272 56.11 -4.20 -6.97
N TYR A 273 55.59 -5.01 -7.89
CA TYR A 273 56.02 -6.37 -8.13
C TYR A 273 57.49 -6.31 -8.60
N ARG A 274 58.45 -6.68 -7.75
CA ARG A 274 59.84 -6.94 -8.16
C ARG A 274 59.95 -8.39 -8.64
N PRO A 275 60.28 -8.67 -9.91
CA PRO A 275 60.56 -10.03 -10.34
C PRO A 275 61.83 -10.54 -9.67
N GLY A 276 61.76 -11.74 -9.09
CA GLY A 276 62.88 -12.39 -8.43
C GLY A 276 64.02 -12.66 -9.40
N VAL A 277 65.23 -12.26 -9.01
CA VAL A 277 66.48 -12.67 -9.65
C VAL A 277 66.69 -14.16 -9.36
N GLN A 278 66.50 -15.00 -10.37
CA GLN A 278 66.87 -16.42 -10.32
C GLN A 278 68.39 -16.54 -10.20
N ARG A 279 68.89 -17.05 -9.07
CA ARG A 279 70.26 -17.60 -8.99
C ARG A 279 70.25 -19.00 -9.60
N GLY A 280 70.93 -19.17 -10.72
CA GLY A 280 71.18 -20.49 -11.32
C GLY A 280 72.13 -21.35 -10.47
N PRO A 281 72.05 -22.68 -10.55
CA PRO A 281 72.93 -23.57 -9.81
C PRO A 281 74.32 -23.62 -10.44
N THR A 282 75.34 -23.34 -9.62
CA THR A 282 76.76 -23.50 -9.95
C THR A 282 77.10 -24.99 -10.01
N ALA A 283 77.66 -25.44 -11.13
CA ALA A 283 78.13 -26.81 -11.30
C ALA A 283 79.66 -26.84 -11.51
N VAL A 284 80.31 -27.61 -10.63
CA VAL A 284 81.57 -28.39 -10.76
C VAL A 284 82.90 -27.63 -10.81
N TYR A 285 83.81 -27.91 -9.86
CA TYR A 285 84.97 -28.82 -10.04
C TYR A 285 85.81 -28.89 -8.75
N GLY A 286 85.94 -30.09 -8.19
CA GLY A 286 87.01 -30.47 -7.26
C GLY A 286 87.85 -31.56 -7.93
N TYR A 287 89.17 -31.43 -7.80
CA TYR A 287 90.17 -32.46 -8.15
C TYR A 287 90.08 -33.66 -7.22
#